data_AF-A0A350C003-F1
#
_entry.id   AF-A0A350C003-F1
#
_cell.length_a   1.000
_cell.length_b   1.000
_cell.length_c   1.000
_cell.angle_alpha   90.00
_cell.angle_beta   90.00
_cell.angle_gamma   90.00
#
_symmetry.space_group_name_H-M   'P 1'
#
loop_
_entity.id
_entity.type
_entity.pdbx_description
1 polymer ?
#
loop_
_entity_poly.entity_id
_entity_poly.type
_entity_poly.pdbx_seq_one_letter_code
_entity_poly.pdbx_strand_id
1 'polypeptide(L)' 'FGYDPIFYVPEKGCYSAELSPEEKNAISHRGKALRAMRAKLEEVL' A
#
# COMPACT_ATOMS: atom_id res chain seq x y z
N PHE A 1 3.80 9.74 -6.22
CA PHE A 1 5.15 10.00 -6.79
C PHE A 1 5.62 8.83 -7.63
N GLY A 2 6.59 9.04 -8.53
CA GLY A 2 7.09 7.97 -9.41
C GLY A 2 6.02 7.48 -10.38
N TYR A 3 5.87 6.15 -10.48
CA TYR A 3 4.94 5.49 -11.42
C TYR A 3 3.47 5.53 -11.01
N ASP A 4 3.12 6.15 -9.89
CA ASP A 4 1.73 6.23 -9.42
C ASP A 4 0.72 6.71 -10.48
N PRO A 5 1.02 7.71 -11.36
CA PRO A 5 0.05 8.19 -12.35
C PRO A 5 -0.28 7.18 -13.45
N ILE A 6 0.51 6.12 -13.61
CA ILE A 6 0.32 5.08 -14.64
C ILE A 6 -0.04 3.73 -14.04
N PHE A 7 -0.16 3.64 -12.71
CA PHE A 7 -0.51 2.41 -12.01
C PHE A 7 -2.00 2.40 -11.68
N TYR A 8 -2.80 1.71 -12.50
CA TYR A 8 -4.24 1.61 -12.30
C TYR A 8 -4.59 0.65 -11.15
N VAL A 9 -5.57 1.03 -10.32
CA VAL A 9 -6.07 0.26 -9.16
C VAL A 9 -7.52 -0.16 -9.46
N PRO A 10 -7.74 -1.37 -10.01
CA PRO A 10 -9.06 -1.81 -10.48
C PRO A 10 -10.15 -1.77 -9.40
N GLU A 11 -9.82 -2.13 -8.16
CA GLU A 11 -10.77 -2.18 -7.03
C GLU A 11 -11.24 -0.78 -6.59
N LYS A 12 -10.54 0.27 -7.03
CA LYS A 12 -10.86 1.67 -6.73
C LYS A 12 -11.28 2.47 -7.97
N GLY A 13 -11.14 1.89 -9.16
CA GLY A 13 -11.52 2.52 -10.42
C GLY A 13 -10.66 3.72 -10.81
N CYS A 14 -9.50 3.91 -10.20
CA CYS A 14 -8.63 5.08 -10.38
C CYS A 14 -7.15 4.70 -10.46
N TYR A 15 -6.30 5.64 -10.86
CA TYR A 15 -4.84 5.48 -10.79
C TYR A 15 -4.33 5.73 -9.36
N SER A 16 -3.19 5.13 -9.02
CA SER A 16 -2.63 5.24 -7.67
C SER A 16 -2.26 6.67 -7.28
N ALA A 17 -2.04 7.57 -8.24
CA ALA A 17 -1.77 8.98 -7.96
C ALA A 17 -3.01 9.77 -7.52
N GLU A 18 -4.21 9.24 -7.80
CA GLU A 18 -5.49 9.87 -7.47
C GLU A 18 -5.98 9.48 -6.06
N LEU A 19 -5.39 8.43 -5.47
CA LEU A 19 -5.70 8.01 -4.10
C LEU A 19 -5.18 9.03 -3.08
N SER A 20 -5.95 9.25 -2.02
CA SER A 20 -5.44 9.96 -0.85
C SER A 20 -4.22 9.21 -0.24
N PRO A 21 -3.30 9.92 0.42
CA PRO A 21 -2.19 9.27 1.12
C PRO A 21 -2.65 8.16 2.07
N GLU A 22 -3.76 8.37 2.78
CA GLU A 22 -4.34 7.44 3.74
C GLU A 22 -4.83 6.16 3.04
N GLU A 23 -5.62 6.29 1.97
CA GLU A 23 -6.09 5.15 1.19
C GLU A 23 -4.93 4.38 0.58
N LYS A 24 -3.98 5.09 -0.03
CA LYS A 24 -2.80 4.49 -0.63
C LYS A 24 -2.01 3.70 0.41
N ASN A 25 -1.79 4.26 1.60
CA ASN A 25 -1.07 3.58 2.67
C ASN A 25 -1.80 2.32 3.17
N ALA A 26 -3.12 2.36 3.26
CA ALA A 26 -3.93 1.21 3.67
C ALA A 26 -3.77 0.02 2.72
N ILE A 27 -3.79 0.26 1.41
CA ILE A 27 -3.77 -0.80 0.38
C ILE A 27 -2.40 -1.08 -0.24
N SER A 28 -1.39 -0.23 0.00
CA SER A 28 -0.07 -0.35 -0.64
C SER A 28 0.64 -1.68 -0.36
N HIS A 29 1.42 -2.14 -1.35
CA HIS A 29 2.33 -3.28 -1.20
C HIS A 29 3.29 -3.09 -0.01
N ARG A 30 3.79 -1.86 0.20
CA ARG A 30 4.64 -1.50 1.33
C ARG A 30 3.91 -1.69 2.67
N GLY A 31 2.67 -1.21 2.78
CA GLY A 31 1.86 -1.40 3.98
C GLY A 31 1.61 -2.87 4.29
N LYS A 32 1.30 -3.68 3.26
CA LYS A 32 1.14 -5.14 3.40
C LYS A 32 2.43 -5.81 3.91
N ALA A 33 3.57 -5.49 3.31
CA ALA A 33 4.87 -6.04 3.70
C ALA A 33 5.24 -5.68 5.14
N LEU A 34 5.06 -4.42 5.55
CA LEU A 34 5.35 -3.98 6.92
C LEU A 34 4.46 -4.65 7.96
N ARG A 35 3.18 -4.90 7.66
CA ARG A 35 2.29 -5.68 8.55
C ARG A 35 2.76 -7.12 8.71
N ALA A 36 3.17 -7.77 7.62
CA ALA A 36 3.73 -9.11 7.67
C ALA A 36 5.04 -9.15 8.47
N MET A 37 5.93 -8.17 8.27
CA MET A 37 7.16 -8.02 9.04
C MET A 37 6.87 -7.82 10.53
N ARG A 38 5.90 -6.96 10.89
CA ARG A 38 5.49 -6.73 12.28
C ARG A 38 5.06 -8.03 12.96
N ALA A 39 4.23 -8.84 12.31
CA ALA A 39 3.81 -10.14 12.86
C ALA A 39 5.01 -11.05 13.14
N LYS A 40 6.02 -11.04 12.26
CA LYS A 40 7.26 -11.82 12.47
C LYS A 40 8.14 -11.29 13.59
N LEU A 41 8.17 -9.97 13.81
CA LEU A 41 8.89 -9.39 14.94
C LEU A 41 8.20 -9.73 16.27
N GLU A 42 6.86 -9.73 16.31
CA GLU A 42 6.09 -10.15 17.49
C GLU A 42 6.27 -11.63 17.84
N GLU A 43 6.62 -12.50 16.89
CA GLU A 43 6.97 -13.91 17.16
C GLU A 43 8.34 -14.07 17.84
N VAL A 44 9.23 -13.07 17.76
CA VAL A 44 10.63 -13.15 18.21
C VAL A 44 10.88 -12.36 19.50
N LEU A 45 9.96 -11.47 19.88
CA LEU A 45 9.99 -10.65 21.10
C LEU A 45 9.21 -11.31 22.23
#